data_AF-A0A0M9ARQ1-F1
#
_entry.id   AF-A0A0M9ARQ1-F1
#
_cell.length_a   1.000
_cell.length_b   1.000
_cell.length_c   1.000
_cell.angle_alpha   90.00
_cell.angle_beta   90.00
_cell.angle_gamma   90.00
#
_symmetry.space_group_name_H-M   'P 1'
#
loop_
_entity.id
_entity.type
_entity.pdbx_description
1 polymer ?
#
loop_
_entity_poly.entity_id
_entity_poly.type
_entity_poly.pdbx_seq_one_letter_code
_entity_poly.pdbx_strand_id
1 'polypeptide(L)'
;MTETSRGSGDAPPSTDRSPRADGGDVEGATRRARSGGEGSVTVVGTAHVSERSVDEVEETIERERPDVVAVELDEGRYRQLNGETPDDLDAGDLLKGNTVFQFLAYWMLSYVQTQLGERFDIEPGADMKAAVDVAESLGIDVALVDRDIQTTIQRFWARMTIPEKLRLVGGLAFGVSDPRVAGVIGGLMVGILAGPAIGLFGGAVGITTGVLTSVAAGVLVALVVGIAVDQVGTLALSPDQRLYAAAGTGLAAGVAAGVTGVANGLVSTYLGGFPVAAIGGFGIGIGLGLVVGAVLALAVGAFAGGEVDPDAGGIEELDEADLTDTDVVTMMMEEFRQFSPGGAEALIDERDAFIAHRLVALREAGHDVVAVVGAGHQAGIEGYLADPATLPPMESLVGQESGRGLPWKKAIGYAITVGFVGFFLLLALGGAGNAFLLRLFGAWFLINGVFAFAFAKVAGARWLSAGVGGAVAWLTSINPLLAPGWFTGYVELRSLTVNVADIGALNDLLADETRSAAELVSAMLDVPLFRLIVVVAMTNVGSIVASFLFAAYVIPAMFGAEVGGVEDVGRLLVEGAINGADLVRGAVGGIA
;
A
#
# COMPACT_ATOMS: atom_id res chain seq x y z
N MET A 1 27.41 55.30 -43.35
CA MET A 1 28.85 55.39 -43.69
C MET A 1 29.57 55.06 -42.39
N THR A 2 30.24 53.93 -42.20
CA THR A 2 31.19 53.24 -43.07
C THR A 2 31.32 51.77 -42.66
N GLU A 3 31.73 50.92 -43.62
CA GLU A 3 31.87 49.46 -43.55
C GLU A 3 33.12 48.94 -42.81
N THR A 4 33.13 47.60 -42.66
CA THR A 4 34.24 46.63 -42.43
C THR A 4 34.62 46.40 -40.96
N SER A 5 34.90 45.18 -40.46
CA SER A 5 35.41 43.96 -41.12
C SER A 5 34.95 42.66 -40.40
N ARG A 6 35.05 41.53 -41.12
CA ARG A 6 34.79 40.14 -40.66
C ARG A 6 35.92 39.64 -39.75
N GLY A 7 35.55 38.89 -38.71
CA GLY A 7 36.45 38.04 -37.93
C GLY A 7 35.67 36.83 -37.41
N SER A 8 36.01 35.66 -37.96
CA SER A 8 35.54 34.33 -37.61
C SER A 8 35.93 33.93 -36.18
N GLY A 9 34.98 33.43 -35.41
CA GLY A 9 35.21 32.75 -34.14
C GLY A 9 34.17 31.65 -33.97
N ASP A 10 34.63 30.40 -33.98
CA ASP A 10 33.87 29.20 -33.70
C ASP A 10 33.20 29.28 -32.32
N ALA A 11 31.89 29.03 -32.30
CA ALA A 11 31.15 28.67 -31.09
C ALA A 11 30.48 27.31 -31.36
N PRO A 12 30.57 26.33 -30.43
CA PRO A 12 30.02 25.00 -30.65
C PRO A 12 28.48 25.04 -30.65
N PRO A 13 27.79 24.23 -31.47
CA PRO A 13 26.34 24.18 -31.46
C PRO A 13 25.85 23.51 -30.18
N SER A 14 24.98 24.22 -29.47
CA SER A 14 24.15 23.74 -28.37
C SER A 14 23.30 22.54 -28.82
N THR A 15 23.51 21.38 -28.20
CA THR A 15 22.63 20.22 -28.33
C THR A 15 21.49 20.35 -27.31
N ASP A 16 20.43 21.06 -27.72
CA ASP A 16 19.10 20.88 -27.12
C ASP A 16 18.40 19.75 -27.88
N ARG A 17 18.35 18.57 -27.27
CA ARG A 17 17.41 17.50 -27.61
C ARG A 17 16.97 16.84 -26.30
N SER A 18 15.80 17.23 -25.81
CA SER A 18 15.01 16.37 -24.93
C SER A 18 14.75 15.02 -25.61
N PRO A 19 14.97 13.88 -24.94
CA PRO A 19 14.46 12.60 -25.41
C PRO A 19 12.94 12.61 -25.20
N ARG A 20 12.19 12.48 -26.30
CA ARG A 20 10.80 12.04 -26.22
C ARG A 20 10.83 10.55 -25.91
N ALA A 21 10.00 10.15 -24.95
CA ALA A 21 9.66 8.77 -24.68
C ALA A 21 9.08 8.15 -25.96
N ASP A 22 9.84 7.28 -26.60
CA ASP A 22 9.35 6.31 -27.57
C ASP A 22 10.06 4.98 -27.30
N GLY A 23 9.34 3.88 -27.49
CA GLY A 23 9.66 2.56 -26.95
C GLY A 23 11.05 2.05 -27.34
N GLY A 24 11.76 1.53 -26.34
CA GLY A 24 13.10 0.96 -26.45
C GLY A 24 13.24 0.01 -27.64
N ASP A 25 14.17 0.42 -28.50
CA ASP A 25 14.50 -0.09 -29.82
C ASP A 25 14.91 -1.56 -29.83
N VAL A 26 14.17 -2.35 -30.61
CA VAL A 26 14.66 -3.60 -31.24
C VAL A 26 15.65 -3.25 -32.40
N GLU A 27 15.96 -1.97 -32.64
CA GLU A 27 16.74 -1.52 -33.79
C GLU A 27 18.24 -1.88 -33.72
N GLY A 28 18.77 -2.24 -32.54
CA GLY A 28 20.18 -2.62 -32.38
C GLY A 28 20.59 -3.93 -33.08
N ALA A 29 19.67 -4.89 -33.21
CA ALA A 29 19.97 -6.27 -33.66
C ALA A 29 19.91 -6.48 -35.19
N THR A 30 19.83 -5.41 -35.99
CA THR A 30 19.55 -5.53 -37.44
C THR A 30 20.75 -5.85 -38.32
N ARG A 31 21.93 -6.22 -37.80
CA ARG A 31 23.15 -6.25 -38.62
C ARG A 31 23.48 -7.60 -39.29
N ARG A 32 22.78 -8.72 -39.01
CA ARG A 32 22.95 -9.99 -39.76
C ARG A 32 21.69 -10.89 -39.77
N ALA A 33 20.58 -10.45 -40.36
CA ALA A 33 19.51 -11.39 -40.68
C ALA A 33 19.96 -12.32 -41.84
N ARG A 34 19.95 -13.65 -41.64
CA ARG A 34 20.15 -14.60 -42.74
C ARG A 34 18.92 -14.55 -43.64
N SER A 35 19.15 -14.29 -44.94
CA SER A 35 18.08 -14.31 -45.93
C SER A 35 17.56 -15.74 -46.15
N GLY A 36 16.43 -16.09 -45.54
CA GLY A 36 15.52 -17.11 -46.07
C GLY A 36 15.13 -18.31 -45.20
N GLY A 37 15.40 -18.31 -43.89
CA GLY A 37 14.91 -19.33 -42.95
C GLY A 37 14.09 -18.69 -41.82
N GLU A 38 13.08 -19.41 -41.32
CA GLU A 38 12.48 -19.11 -40.03
C GLU A 38 13.55 -19.35 -38.95
N GLY A 39 13.74 -18.39 -38.04
CA GLY A 39 14.75 -18.49 -36.98
C GLY A 39 14.42 -19.62 -35.99
N SER A 40 15.27 -19.80 -34.98
CA SER A 40 15.07 -20.78 -33.93
C SER A 40 15.21 -20.15 -32.54
N VAL A 41 14.54 -20.72 -31.54
CA VAL A 41 14.67 -20.28 -30.14
C VAL A 41 14.97 -21.52 -29.29
N THR A 42 16.12 -21.50 -28.63
CA THR A 42 16.51 -22.49 -27.63
C THR A 42 16.39 -21.85 -26.26
N VAL A 43 15.54 -22.38 -25.39
CA VAL A 43 15.34 -21.87 -24.03
C VAL A 43 16.28 -22.60 -23.07
N VAL A 44 17.01 -21.85 -22.26
CA VAL A 44 17.88 -22.38 -21.20
C VAL A 44 17.31 -21.90 -19.87
N GLY A 45 16.75 -22.83 -19.10
CA GLY A 45 16.23 -22.56 -17.76
C GLY A 45 17.37 -22.47 -16.74
N THR A 46 17.35 -21.42 -15.93
CA THR A 46 18.39 -21.15 -14.93
C THR A 46 17.81 -21.10 -13.53
N ALA A 47 18.51 -21.72 -12.58
CA ALA A 47 18.25 -21.50 -11.17
C ALA A 47 19.16 -20.35 -10.72
N HIS A 48 18.58 -19.18 -10.45
CA HIS A 48 19.26 -17.88 -10.21
C HIS A 48 20.22 -17.82 -9.00
N VAL A 49 20.60 -18.96 -8.45
CA VAL A 49 21.47 -19.17 -7.28
C VAL A 49 22.28 -20.47 -7.42
N SER A 50 22.64 -20.90 -8.65
CA SER A 50 23.39 -22.14 -8.87
C SER A 50 24.58 -21.92 -9.80
N GLU A 51 25.81 -22.20 -9.33
CA GLU A 51 27.02 -22.17 -10.17
C GLU A 51 26.88 -23.10 -11.39
N ARG A 52 26.16 -24.21 -11.24
CA ARG A 52 25.90 -25.15 -12.33
C ARG A 52 25.08 -24.54 -13.46
N SER A 53 24.12 -23.65 -13.14
CA SER A 53 23.34 -22.94 -14.14
C SER A 53 24.17 -21.93 -14.91
N VAL A 54 25.19 -21.33 -14.27
CA VAL A 54 26.16 -20.46 -14.95
C VAL A 54 26.94 -21.26 -15.99
N ASP A 55 27.56 -22.37 -15.58
CA ASP A 55 28.34 -23.24 -16.47
C ASP A 55 27.52 -23.74 -17.68
N GLU A 56 26.26 -24.14 -17.44
CA GLU A 56 25.36 -24.62 -18.50
C GLU A 56 25.01 -23.53 -19.52
N VAL A 57 24.82 -22.30 -19.05
CA VAL A 57 24.57 -21.13 -19.91
C VAL A 57 25.79 -20.83 -20.77
N GLU A 58 26.99 -20.76 -20.16
CA GLU A 58 28.23 -20.50 -20.89
C GLU A 58 28.47 -21.58 -21.97
N GLU A 59 28.40 -22.86 -21.59
CA GLU A 59 28.61 -23.99 -22.51
C GLU A 59 27.60 -23.96 -23.66
N THR A 60 26.34 -23.66 -23.38
CA THR A 60 25.29 -23.63 -24.41
C THR A 60 25.50 -22.49 -25.39
N ILE A 61 25.82 -21.27 -24.93
CA ILE A 61 26.08 -20.13 -25.82
C ILE A 61 27.33 -20.40 -26.68
N GLU A 62 28.38 -20.97 -26.11
CA GLU A 62 29.61 -21.31 -26.83
C GLU A 62 29.41 -22.40 -27.89
N ARG A 63 28.56 -23.40 -27.58
CA ARG A 63 28.23 -24.53 -28.46
C ARG A 63 27.29 -24.14 -29.59
N GLU A 64 26.19 -23.47 -29.27
CA GLU A 64 25.13 -23.15 -30.23
C GLU A 64 25.49 -21.96 -31.14
N ARG A 65 26.33 -21.02 -30.65
CA ARG A 65 26.73 -19.80 -31.38
C ARG A 65 25.54 -19.07 -32.03
N PRO A 66 24.55 -18.62 -31.23
CA PRO A 66 23.35 -17.97 -31.75
C PRO A 66 23.67 -16.61 -32.40
N ASP A 67 22.71 -16.09 -33.17
CA ASP A 67 22.76 -14.71 -33.68
C ASP A 67 22.44 -13.70 -32.57
N VAL A 68 21.60 -14.08 -31.60
CA VAL A 68 21.18 -13.24 -30.46
C VAL A 68 21.13 -14.08 -29.17
N VAL A 69 21.64 -13.54 -28.07
CA VAL A 69 21.39 -14.05 -26.72
C VAL A 69 20.30 -13.19 -26.09
N ALA A 70 19.15 -13.79 -25.80
CA ALA A 70 18.06 -13.14 -25.11
C ALA A 70 18.15 -13.43 -23.60
N VAL A 71 18.06 -12.40 -22.77
CA VAL A 71 18.13 -12.54 -21.30
C VAL A 71 16.88 -12.00 -20.63
N GLU A 72 16.40 -12.70 -19.59
CA GLU A 72 15.27 -12.29 -18.74
C GLU A 72 15.63 -11.12 -17.81
N LEU A 73 15.99 -9.99 -18.43
CA LEU A 73 16.32 -8.75 -17.75
C LEU A 73 15.60 -7.58 -18.41
N ASP A 74 15.16 -6.63 -17.59
CA ASP A 74 14.73 -5.31 -18.04
C ASP A 74 15.91 -4.33 -18.07
N GLU A 75 15.73 -3.20 -18.76
CA GLU A 75 16.77 -2.19 -18.97
C GLU A 75 17.28 -1.56 -17.66
N GLY A 76 16.43 -1.43 -16.63
CA GLY A 76 16.82 -0.94 -15.32
C GLY A 76 17.70 -1.94 -14.56
N ARG A 77 17.32 -3.22 -14.58
CA ARG A 77 18.12 -4.30 -13.97
C ARG A 77 19.44 -4.53 -14.70
N TYR A 78 19.45 -4.45 -16.04
CA TYR A 78 20.67 -4.53 -16.83
C TYR A 78 21.66 -3.41 -16.48
N ARG A 79 21.19 -2.15 -16.40
CA ARG A 79 22.01 -1.01 -15.96
C ARG A 79 22.57 -1.19 -14.55
N GLN A 80 21.76 -1.71 -13.62
CA GLN A 80 22.19 -1.99 -12.25
C GLN A 80 23.28 -3.07 -12.17
N LEU A 81 23.18 -4.14 -12.97
CA LEU A 81 24.20 -5.19 -13.07
C LEU A 81 25.54 -4.65 -13.61
N ASN A 82 25.49 -3.61 -14.44
CA ASN A 82 26.65 -2.89 -14.96
C ASN A 82 27.17 -1.80 -14.01
N GLY A 83 26.59 -1.67 -12.80
CA GLY A 83 27.05 -0.73 -11.77
C GLY A 83 26.54 0.69 -11.95
N GLU A 84 25.55 0.94 -12.81
CA GLU A 84 24.91 2.24 -12.91
C GLU A 84 23.99 2.51 -11.71
N THR A 85 23.91 3.77 -11.29
CA THR A 85 23.08 4.19 -10.16
C THR A 85 21.63 4.33 -10.62
N PRO A 86 20.62 3.85 -9.84
CA PRO A 86 19.22 4.03 -10.21
C PRO A 86 18.86 5.51 -10.37
N ASP A 87 18.04 5.83 -11.38
CA ASP A 87 17.59 7.19 -11.66
C ASP A 87 16.79 7.80 -10.49
N ASP A 88 16.92 9.11 -10.28
CA ASP A 88 16.18 9.86 -9.27
C ASP A 88 14.67 9.76 -9.52
N LEU A 89 13.88 9.48 -8.48
CA LEU A 89 12.42 9.50 -8.58
C LEU A 89 11.93 10.94 -8.72
N ASP A 90 11.14 11.23 -9.75
CA ASP A 90 10.55 12.56 -9.92
C ASP A 90 9.56 12.84 -8.76
N ALA A 91 9.80 13.94 -8.04
CA ALA A 91 9.02 14.39 -6.89
C ALA A 91 7.51 14.50 -7.18
N GLY A 92 7.12 14.75 -8.45
CA GLY A 92 5.72 14.81 -8.86
C GLY A 92 5.01 13.46 -8.88
N ASP A 93 5.74 12.37 -9.10
CA ASP A 93 5.18 11.03 -9.20
C ASP A 93 4.93 10.42 -7.82
N LEU A 94 5.72 10.74 -6.80
CA LEU A 94 5.55 10.27 -5.41
C LEU A 94 4.18 10.60 -4.78
N LEU A 95 3.50 11.64 -5.26
CA LEU A 95 2.25 12.15 -4.69
C LEU A 95 0.99 11.69 -5.42
N LYS A 96 1.13 10.98 -6.54
CA LYS A 96 0.00 10.30 -7.18
C LYS A 96 -0.34 9.08 -6.33
N GLY A 97 -1.62 8.88 -6.01
CA GLY A 97 -2.09 7.88 -5.05
C GLY A 97 -1.72 6.41 -5.31
N ASN A 98 -1.05 6.09 -6.42
CA ASN A 98 -0.52 4.77 -6.74
C ASN A 98 0.95 4.59 -6.31
N THR A 99 1.71 5.67 -6.16
CA THR A 99 3.17 5.63 -5.99
C THR A 99 3.60 5.31 -4.57
N VAL A 100 2.78 5.64 -3.55
CA VAL A 100 3.00 5.16 -2.18
C VAL A 100 2.89 3.64 -2.09
N PHE A 101 1.96 3.05 -2.85
CA PHE A 101 1.84 1.59 -2.92
C PHE A 101 2.97 0.97 -3.74
N GLN A 102 3.39 1.60 -4.84
CA GLN A 102 4.57 1.20 -5.60
C GLN A 102 5.83 1.27 -4.73
N PHE A 103 5.97 2.31 -3.94
CA PHE A 103 7.04 2.50 -2.98
C PHE A 103 7.04 1.43 -1.89
N LEU A 104 5.88 1.15 -1.29
CA LEU A 104 5.73 0.06 -0.32
C LEU A 104 6.09 -1.30 -0.94
N ALA A 105 5.70 -1.50 -2.20
CA ALA A 105 6.03 -2.70 -2.95
C ALA A 105 7.53 -2.82 -3.20
N TYR A 106 8.22 -1.72 -3.54
CA TYR A 106 9.68 -1.68 -3.67
C TYR A 106 10.40 -1.97 -2.36
N TRP A 107 9.96 -1.36 -1.26
CA TRP A 107 10.56 -1.59 0.05
C TRP A 107 10.38 -3.04 0.50
N MET A 108 9.19 -3.61 0.31
CA MET A 108 8.93 -5.02 0.59
C MET A 108 9.73 -5.95 -0.33
N LEU A 109 9.89 -5.60 -1.60
CA LEU A 109 10.69 -6.36 -2.55
C LEU A 109 12.17 -6.33 -2.18
N SER A 110 12.70 -5.16 -1.82
CA SER A 110 14.07 -4.99 -1.33
C SER A 110 14.32 -5.82 -0.08
N TYR A 111 13.35 -5.86 0.84
CA TYR A 111 13.41 -6.71 2.04
C TYR A 111 13.46 -8.20 1.67
N VAL A 112 12.56 -8.66 0.79
CA VAL A 112 12.53 -10.06 0.31
C VAL A 112 13.83 -10.41 -0.42
N GLN A 113 14.31 -9.54 -1.32
CA GLN A 113 15.57 -9.71 -2.05
C GLN A 113 16.77 -9.83 -1.12
N THR A 114 16.85 -8.99 -0.10
CA THR A 114 17.94 -9.03 0.90
C THR A 114 17.90 -10.32 1.72
N GLN A 115 16.70 -10.74 2.12
CA GLN A 115 16.51 -11.97 2.91
C GLN A 115 16.85 -13.25 2.13
N LEU A 116 16.67 -13.25 0.81
CA LEU A 116 17.06 -14.34 -0.08
C LEU A 116 18.58 -14.35 -0.34
N GLY A 117 19.19 -13.18 -0.60
CA GLY A 117 20.64 -13.08 -0.86
C GLY A 117 21.52 -13.61 0.28
N GLU A 118 21.14 -13.35 1.53
CA GLU A 118 21.90 -13.82 2.71
C GLU A 118 21.84 -15.34 2.95
N ARG A 119 20.83 -16.04 2.41
CA ARG A 119 20.65 -17.49 2.63
C ARG A 119 21.40 -18.36 1.62
N PHE A 120 21.75 -17.82 0.45
CA PHE A 120 22.24 -18.61 -0.68
C PHE A 120 23.64 -18.22 -1.19
N ASP A 121 24.32 -17.23 -0.57
CA ASP A 121 25.72 -16.82 -0.81
C ASP A 121 26.12 -16.67 -2.30
N ILE A 122 25.16 -16.32 -3.17
CA ILE A 122 25.31 -16.12 -4.61
C ILE A 122 24.63 -14.80 -5.00
N GLU A 123 25.31 -14.00 -5.82
CA GLU A 123 24.81 -12.70 -6.28
C GLU A 123 23.59 -12.91 -7.21
N PRO A 124 22.39 -12.40 -6.86
CA PRO A 124 21.19 -12.61 -7.67
C PRO A 124 21.38 -12.11 -9.10
N GLY A 125 21.22 -13.00 -10.08
CA GLY A 125 21.40 -12.69 -11.51
C GLY A 125 22.81 -12.94 -12.05
N ALA A 126 23.66 -13.69 -11.34
CA ALA A 126 24.98 -14.11 -11.81
C ALA A 126 24.94 -14.91 -13.12
N ASP A 127 23.92 -15.75 -13.31
CA ASP A 127 23.61 -16.50 -14.52
C ASP A 127 23.28 -15.60 -15.72
N MET A 128 22.43 -14.59 -15.51
CA MET A 128 22.09 -13.61 -16.54
C MET A 128 23.29 -12.73 -16.91
N LYS A 129 24.11 -12.36 -15.92
CA LYS A 129 25.35 -11.63 -16.15
C LYS A 129 26.36 -12.45 -16.93
N ALA A 130 26.52 -13.74 -16.61
CA ALA A 130 27.38 -14.64 -17.37
C ALA A 130 26.91 -14.77 -18.83
N ALA A 131 25.60 -14.87 -19.08
CA ALA A 131 25.04 -14.88 -20.42
C ALA A 131 25.43 -13.62 -21.23
N VAL A 132 25.32 -12.44 -20.60
CA VAL A 132 25.71 -11.14 -21.18
C VAL A 132 27.22 -11.11 -21.46
N ASP A 133 28.04 -11.45 -20.46
CA ASP A 133 29.50 -11.40 -20.54
C ASP A 133 30.02 -12.34 -21.65
N VAL A 134 29.49 -13.56 -21.74
CA VAL A 134 29.84 -14.51 -22.81
C VAL A 134 29.38 -13.99 -24.17
N ALA A 135 28.15 -13.51 -24.31
CA ALA A 135 27.65 -12.95 -25.56
C ALA A 135 28.53 -11.80 -26.07
N GLU A 136 28.88 -10.85 -25.19
CA GLU A 136 29.77 -9.73 -25.50
C GLU A 136 31.17 -10.20 -25.90
N SER A 137 31.74 -11.19 -25.19
CA SER A 137 33.06 -11.75 -25.51
C SER A 137 33.11 -12.42 -26.89
N LEU A 138 31.99 -12.99 -27.33
CA LEU A 138 31.84 -13.66 -28.63
C LEU A 138 31.36 -12.71 -29.73
N GLY A 139 31.01 -11.46 -29.40
CA GLY A 139 30.46 -10.47 -30.32
C GLY A 139 29.07 -10.82 -30.83
N ILE A 140 28.25 -11.46 -29.98
CA ILE A 140 26.85 -11.80 -30.22
C ILE A 140 25.97 -10.69 -29.66
N ASP A 141 24.89 -10.34 -30.36
CA ASP A 141 23.97 -9.29 -29.91
C ASP A 141 23.16 -9.77 -28.69
N VAL A 142 22.95 -8.88 -27.71
CA VAL A 142 22.15 -9.16 -26.50
C VAL A 142 20.78 -8.51 -26.63
N ALA A 143 19.71 -9.28 -26.36
CA ALA A 143 18.34 -8.80 -26.32
C ALA A 143 17.75 -8.89 -24.91
N LEU A 144 17.30 -7.77 -24.37
CA LEU A 144 16.55 -7.70 -23.11
C LEU A 144 15.08 -8.04 -23.39
N VAL A 145 14.60 -9.18 -22.89
CA VAL A 145 13.27 -9.70 -23.24
C VAL A 145 12.24 -9.59 -22.13
N ASP A 146 12.62 -9.12 -20.94
CA ASP A 146 11.71 -8.94 -19.82
C ASP A 146 11.06 -7.55 -19.80
N ARG A 147 9.94 -7.45 -19.07
CA ARG A 147 9.27 -6.17 -18.85
C ARG A 147 9.82 -5.49 -17.61
N ASP A 148 9.66 -4.18 -17.57
CA ASP A 148 9.98 -3.37 -16.40
C ASP A 148 9.37 -3.98 -15.12
N ILE A 149 10.25 -4.30 -14.15
CA ILE A 149 9.87 -4.97 -12.91
C ILE A 149 8.79 -4.22 -12.14
N GLN A 150 8.74 -2.89 -12.25
CA GLN A 150 7.73 -2.06 -11.58
C GLN A 150 6.35 -2.32 -12.15
N THR A 151 6.27 -2.45 -13.48
CA THR A 151 5.03 -2.81 -14.18
C THR A 151 4.57 -4.20 -13.74
N THR A 152 5.48 -5.17 -13.69
CA THR A 152 5.21 -6.54 -13.20
C THR A 152 4.65 -6.53 -11.78
N ILE A 153 5.29 -5.79 -10.87
CA ILE A 153 4.87 -5.71 -9.47
C ILE A 153 3.55 -4.95 -9.31
N GLN A 154 3.35 -3.84 -10.04
CA GLN A 154 2.07 -3.12 -10.00
C GLN A 154 0.92 -4.03 -10.42
N ARG A 155 1.12 -4.85 -11.45
CA ARG A 155 0.13 -5.82 -11.92
C ARG A 155 -0.08 -6.96 -10.94
N PHE A 156 0.98 -7.48 -10.34
CA PHE A 156 0.91 -8.44 -9.22
C PHE A 156 -0.05 -7.95 -8.13
N TRP A 157 0.12 -6.70 -7.68
CA TRP A 157 -0.79 -6.10 -6.71
C TRP A 157 -2.19 -5.83 -7.27
N ALA A 158 -2.32 -5.42 -8.53
CA ALA A 158 -3.63 -5.14 -9.12
C ALA A 158 -4.50 -6.39 -9.27
N ARG A 159 -3.87 -7.53 -9.63
CA ARG A 159 -4.50 -8.81 -9.90
C ARG A 159 -4.92 -9.54 -8.62
N MET A 160 -4.20 -9.31 -7.51
CA MET A 160 -4.54 -9.93 -6.24
C MET A 160 -5.89 -9.45 -5.67
N THR A 161 -6.65 -10.40 -5.15
CA THR A 161 -7.87 -10.10 -4.38
C THR A 161 -7.54 -9.49 -3.01
N ILE A 162 -8.50 -8.81 -2.38
CA ILE A 162 -8.30 -8.25 -1.03
C ILE A 162 -7.89 -9.34 0.00
N PRO A 163 -8.50 -10.55 0.01
CA PRO A 163 -8.06 -11.65 0.85
C PRO A 163 -6.61 -12.09 0.59
N GLU A 164 -6.19 -12.22 -0.67
CA GLU A 164 -4.80 -12.56 -1.02
C GLU A 164 -3.81 -11.52 -0.49
N LYS A 165 -4.11 -10.23 -0.67
CA LYS A 165 -3.28 -9.13 -0.13
C LYS A 165 -3.15 -9.19 1.38
N LEU A 166 -4.25 -9.43 2.08
CA LEU A 166 -4.25 -9.51 3.55
C LEU A 166 -3.49 -10.74 4.05
N ARG A 167 -3.56 -11.87 3.34
CA ARG A 167 -2.79 -13.08 3.67
C ARG A 167 -1.31 -12.91 3.41
N LEU A 168 -0.92 -12.32 2.28
CA LEU A 168 0.49 -12.05 1.94
C LEU A 168 1.11 -11.10 2.97
N VAL A 169 0.46 -9.96 3.24
CA VAL A 169 0.94 -8.98 4.23
C VAL A 169 0.89 -9.55 5.65
N GLY A 170 -0.15 -10.32 5.99
CA GLY A 170 -0.28 -10.97 7.30
C GLY A 170 0.77 -12.06 7.54
N GLY A 171 1.10 -12.83 6.50
CA GLY A 171 2.16 -13.83 6.50
C GLY A 171 3.54 -13.20 6.70
N LEU A 172 3.83 -12.10 6.01
CA LEU A 172 5.11 -11.40 6.12
C LEU A 172 5.27 -10.61 7.43
N ALA A 173 4.23 -9.89 7.87
CA ALA A 173 4.32 -9.01 9.04
C ALA A 173 4.17 -9.75 10.37
N PHE A 174 3.46 -10.88 10.37
CA PHE A 174 3.11 -11.59 11.62
C PHE A 174 3.31 -13.10 11.56
N GLY A 175 3.72 -13.68 10.42
CA GLY A 175 3.73 -15.14 10.24
C GLY A 175 2.33 -15.75 10.25
N VAL A 176 1.29 -14.94 10.05
CA VAL A 176 -0.10 -15.35 10.27
C VAL A 176 -0.75 -15.78 8.95
N SER A 177 -0.83 -17.09 8.74
CA SER A 177 -1.62 -17.73 7.68
C SER A 177 -3.05 -18.08 8.11
N ASP A 178 -3.38 -18.00 9.41
CA ASP A 178 -4.66 -18.46 9.95
C ASP A 178 -5.81 -17.44 9.67
N PRO A 179 -6.88 -17.85 8.94
CA PRO A 179 -8.08 -17.04 8.72
C PRO A 179 -8.73 -16.50 10.00
N ARG A 180 -8.56 -17.18 11.14
CA ARG A 180 -9.07 -16.77 12.45
C ARG A 180 -8.39 -15.51 12.95
N VAL A 181 -7.07 -15.46 12.84
CA VAL A 181 -6.28 -14.31 13.27
C VAL A 181 -6.51 -13.13 12.32
N ALA A 182 -6.61 -13.38 11.01
CA ALA A 182 -7.00 -12.36 10.04
C ALA A 182 -8.39 -11.76 10.36
N GLY A 183 -9.36 -12.60 10.74
CA GLY A 183 -10.68 -12.15 11.19
C GLY A 183 -10.63 -11.29 12.45
N VAL A 184 -9.81 -11.66 13.44
CA VAL A 184 -9.60 -10.88 14.67
C VAL A 184 -8.99 -9.50 14.35
N ILE A 185 -7.94 -9.45 13.53
CA ILE A 185 -7.27 -8.19 13.15
C ILE A 185 -8.22 -7.29 12.34
N GLY A 186 -8.88 -7.84 11.32
CA GLY A 186 -9.86 -7.10 10.52
C GLY A 186 -11.02 -6.60 11.37
N GLY A 187 -11.52 -7.43 12.28
CA GLY A 187 -12.56 -7.07 13.24
C GLY A 187 -12.13 -5.94 14.18
N LEU A 188 -10.93 -6.04 14.75
CA LEU A 188 -10.36 -4.98 15.60
C LEU A 188 -10.26 -3.65 14.84
N MET A 189 -9.80 -3.68 13.59
CA MET A 189 -9.64 -2.47 12.78
C MET A 189 -10.96 -1.79 12.48
N VAL A 190 -11.96 -2.56 12.03
CA VAL A 190 -13.33 -2.04 11.82
C VAL A 190 -13.88 -1.49 13.14
N GLY A 191 -13.65 -2.19 14.25
CA GLY A 191 -14.14 -1.79 15.56
C GLY A 191 -13.51 -0.49 16.09
N ILE A 192 -12.20 -0.32 15.93
CA ILE A 192 -11.48 0.91 16.28
C ILE A 192 -11.97 2.08 15.43
N LEU A 193 -12.22 1.88 14.13
CA LEU A 193 -12.71 2.92 13.24
C LEU A 193 -14.18 3.29 13.52
N ALA A 194 -15.02 2.30 13.82
CA ALA A 194 -16.44 2.52 14.13
C ALA A 194 -16.66 3.10 15.53
N GLY A 195 -15.75 2.84 16.47
CA GLY A 195 -15.88 3.22 17.88
C GLY A 195 -16.20 4.70 18.14
N PRO A 196 -15.44 5.66 17.55
CA PRO A 196 -15.73 7.08 17.65
C PRO A 196 -17.12 7.46 17.10
N ALA A 197 -17.52 6.87 15.98
CA ALA A 197 -18.83 7.12 15.38
C ALA A 197 -19.96 6.59 16.28
N ILE A 198 -19.77 5.42 16.89
CA ILE A 198 -20.70 4.84 17.87
C ILE A 198 -20.80 5.71 19.13
N GLY A 199 -19.68 6.22 19.63
CA GLY A 199 -19.66 7.10 20.80
C GLY A 199 -20.39 8.43 20.56
N LEU A 200 -20.22 9.03 19.38
CA LEU A 200 -20.78 10.35 19.04
C LEU A 200 -22.22 10.29 18.50
N PHE A 201 -22.54 9.29 17.68
CA PHE A 201 -23.81 9.18 16.97
C PHE A 201 -24.68 8.00 17.43
N GLY A 202 -24.19 7.19 18.38
CA GLY A 202 -24.90 6.02 18.88
C GLY A 202 -26.30 6.32 19.41
N GLY A 203 -26.52 7.53 19.96
CA GLY A 203 -27.84 7.98 20.42
C GLY A 203 -28.92 7.91 19.33
N ALA A 204 -28.56 8.17 18.06
CA ALA A 204 -29.50 8.12 16.93
C ALA A 204 -29.95 6.68 16.58
N VAL A 205 -29.15 5.67 16.97
CA VAL A 205 -29.44 4.25 16.74
C VAL A 205 -29.82 3.52 18.04
N GLY A 206 -30.18 4.28 19.09
CA GLY A 206 -30.68 3.76 20.36
C GLY A 206 -29.62 3.38 21.40
N ILE A 207 -28.34 3.70 21.15
CA ILE A 207 -27.27 3.50 22.14
C ILE A 207 -27.34 4.66 23.14
N THR A 208 -27.82 4.35 24.35
CA THR A 208 -28.00 5.34 25.40
C THR A 208 -26.68 5.69 26.09
N THR A 209 -26.64 6.87 26.73
CA THR A 209 -25.52 7.26 27.60
C THR A 209 -25.29 6.27 28.74
N GLY A 210 -26.36 5.61 29.23
CA GLY A 210 -26.27 4.53 30.20
C GLY A 210 -25.49 3.32 29.68
N VAL A 211 -25.75 2.90 28.44
CA VAL A 211 -25.00 1.82 27.78
C VAL A 211 -23.54 2.21 27.57
N LEU A 212 -23.26 3.42 27.09
CA LEU A 212 -21.90 3.93 26.94
C LEU A 212 -21.16 3.97 28.29
N THR A 213 -21.84 4.37 29.36
CA THR A 213 -21.28 4.39 30.73
C THR A 213 -20.94 2.98 31.22
N SER A 214 -21.86 2.02 31.04
CA SER A 214 -21.62 0.61 31.38
C SER A 214 -20.44 0.03 30.62
N VAL A 215 -20.36 0.25 29.31
CA VAL A 215 -19.26 -0.27 28.50
C VAL A 215 -17.94 0.42 28.86
N ALA A 216 -17.93 1.74 29.05
CA ALA A 216 -16.74 2.45 29.50
C ALA A 216 -16.24 1.94 30.85
N ALA A 217 -17.15 1.69 31.79
CA ALA A 217 -16.83 1.10 33.10
C ALA A 217 -16.25 -0.31 32.96
N GLY A 218 -16.82 -1.15 32.11
CA GLY A 218 -16.28 -2.47 31.81
C GLY A 218 -14.87 -2.41 31.22
N VAL A 219 -14.62 -1.54 30.24
CA VAL A 219 -13.30 -1.37 29.62
C VAL A 219 -12.26 -0.93 30.65
N LEU A 220 -12.58 0.04 31.51
CA LEU A 220 -11.66 0.51 32.54
C LEU A 220 -11.37 -0.57 33.59
N VAL A 221 -12.38 -1.32 34.00
CA VAL A 221 -12.18 -2.47 34.92
C VAL A 221 -11.31 -3.54 34.25
N ALA A 222 -11.51 -3.84 32.96
CA ALA A 222 -10.67 -4.79 32.25
C ALA A 222 -9.20 -4.37 32.24
N LEU A 223 -8.92 -3.10 31.98
CA LEU A 223 -7.55 -2.56 31.98
C LEU A 223 -6.93 -2.62 33.37
N VAL A 224 -7.65 -2.17 34.41
CA VAL A 224 -7.13 -2.16 35.78
C VAL A 224 -6.86 -3.57 36.28
N VAL A 225 -7.79 -4.50 36.08
CA VAL A 225 -7.62 -5.90 36.48
C VAL A 225 -6.53 -6.58 35.67
N GLY A 226 -6.47 -6.33 34.35
CA GLY A 226 -5.41 -6.87 33.49
C GLY A 226 -4.02 -6.41 33.92
N ILE A 227 -3.82 -5.11 34.18
CA ILE A 227 -2.56 -4.56 34.67
C ILE A 227 -2.20 -5.16 36.03
N ALA A 228 -3.15 -5.28 36.95
CA ALA A 228 -2.91 -5.88 38.27
C ALA A 228 -2.49 -7.35 38.15
N VAL A 229 -3.15 -8.13 37.28
CA VAL A 229 -2.81 -9.54 37.02
C VAL A 229 -1.44 -9.67 36.37
N ASP A 230 -1.10 -8.81 35.41
CA ASP A 230 0.22 -8.81 34.79
C ASP A 230 1.34 -8.51 35.81
N GLN A 231 1.14 -7.48 36.63
CA GLN A 231 2.11 -7.09 37.67
C GLN A 231 2.32 -8.19 38.70
N VAL A 232 1.25 -8.83 39.18
CA VAL A 232 1.35 -9.94 40.13
C VAL A 232 1.95 -11.19 39.47
N GLY A 233 1.64 -11.41 38.19
CA GLY A 233 2.13 -12.54 37.40
C GLY A 233 3.65 -12.55 37.22
N THR A 234 4.33 -11.40 37.36
CA THR A 234 5.81 -11.33 37.36
C THR A 234 6.47 -12.27 38.38
N LEU A 235 5.75 -12.63 39.44
CA LEU A 235 6.27 -13.45 40.54
C LEU A 235 6.23 -14.96 40.28
N ALA A 236 5.41 -15.42 39.33
CA ALA A 236 5.07 -16.84 39.22
C ALA A 236 4.84 -17.36 37.78
N LEU A 237 4.72 -16.47 36.79
CA LEU A 237 4.31 -16.83 35.43
C LEU A 237 5.37 -16.38 34.41
N SER A 238 5.49 -17.15 33.32
CA SER A 238 6.30 -16.76 32.16
C SER A 238 5.68 -15.56 31.41
N PRO A 239 6.44 -14.82 30.58
CA PRO A 239 5.91 -13.67 29.84
C PRO A 239 4.62 -13.97 29.06
N ASP A 240 4.56 -15.11 28.37
CA ASP A 240 3.38 -15.50 27.58
C ASP A 240 2.19 -15.83 28.48
N GLN A 241 2.42 -16.56 29.57
CA GLN A 241 1.37 -16.93 30.54
C GLN A 241 0.79 -15.69 31.24
N ARG A 242 1.63 -14.69 31.53
CA ARG A 242 1.19 -13.41 32.09
C ARG A 242 0.27 -12.67 31.13
N LEU A 243 0.63 -12.62 29.85
CA LEU A 243 -0.18 -11.97 28.83
C LEU A 243 -1.57 -12.62 28.73
N TYR A 244 -1.63 -13.96 28.65
CA TYR A 244 -2.92 -14.67 28.59
C TYR A 244 -3.74 -14.51 29.86
N ALA A 245 -3.11 -14.60 31.04
CA ALA A 245 -3.80 -14.42 32.32
C ALA A 245 -4.34 -13.00 32.49
N ALA A 246 -3.56 -11.98 32.14
CA ALA A 246 -3.94 -10.58 32.20
C ALA A 246 -5.08 -10.26 31.22
N ALA A 247 -4.96 -10.69 29.97
CA ALA A 247 -6.00 -10.48 28.96
C ALA A 247 -7.31 -11.20 29.32
N GLY A 248 -7.24 -12.48 29.69
CA GLY A 248 -8.42 -13.28 30.02
C GLY A 248 -9.14 -12.81 31.27
N THR A 249 -8.41 -12.59 32.36
CA THR A 249 -8.99 -12.15 33.64
C THR A 249 -9.50 -10.71 33.55
N GLY A 250 -8.75 -9.84 32.87
CA GLY A 250 -9.16 -8.46 32.59
C GLY A 250 -10.48 -8.43 31.81
N LEU A 251 -10.55 -9.11 30.66
CA LEU A 251 -11.78 -9.16 29.87
C LEU A 251 -12.97 -9.71 30.65
N ALA A 252 -12.80 -10.80 31.39
CA ALA A 252 -13.88 -11.39 32.19
C ALA A 252 -14.39 -10.41 33.26
N ALA A 253 -13.48 -9.75 33.98
CA ALA A 253 -13.83 -8.75 34.99
C ALA A 253 -14.51 -7.52 34.37
N GLY A 254 -14.03 -7.07 33.21
CA GLY A 254 -14.61 -5.95 32.50
C GLY A 254 -16.02 -6.23 31.97
N VAL A 255 -16.24 -7.40 31.37
CA VAL A 255 -17.58 -7.83 30.93
C VAL A 255 -18.52 -7.91 32.13
N ALA A 256 -18.08 -8.52 33.24
CA ALA A 256 -18.87 -8.59 34.46
C ALA A 256 -19.21 -7.19 35.00
N ALA A 257 -18.25 -6.27 35.04
CA ALA A 257 -18.47 -4.90 35.50
C ALA A 257 -19.41 -4.11 34.58
N GLY A 258 -19.30 -4.28 33.26
CA GLY A 258 -20.17 -3.63 32.30
C GLY A 258 -21.61 -4.15 32.33
N VAL A 259 -21.81 -5.46 32.50
CA VAL A 259 -23.15 -6.07 32.61
C VAL A 259 -23.83 -5.72 33.93
N THR A 260 -23.08 -5.76 35.04
CA THR A 260 -23.63 -5.47 36.38
C THR A 260 -23.77 -3.97 36.65
N GLY A 261 -23.03 -3.14 35.93
CA GLY A 261 -22.96 -1.70 36.15
C GLY A 261 -22.29 -1.32 37.48
N VAL A 262 -21.59 -2.24 38.14
CA VAL A 262 -21.02 -2.04 39.49
C VAL A 262 -20.06 -0.85 39.56
N ALA A 263 -19.40 -0.53 38.45
CA ALA A 263 -18.45 0.57 38.34
C ALA A 263 -19.04 1.85 37.70
N ASN A 264 -20.31 1.84 37.31
CA ASN A 264 -20.94 2.96 36.59
C ASN A 264 -20.96 4.25 37.41
N GLY A 265 -21.24 4.15 38.72
CA GLY A 265 -21.26 5.31 39.61
C GLY A 265 -19.88 5.97 39.76
N LEU A 266 -18.81 5.18 39.73
CA LEU A 266 -17.44 5.71 39.76
C LEU A 266 -17.12 6.39 38.43
N VAL A 267 -17.42 5.74 37.32
CA VAL A 267 -17.20 6.30 35.98
C VAL A 267 -17.96 7.60 35.79
N SER A 268 -19.25 7.67 36.13
CA SER A 268 -20.04 8.90 35.97
C SER A 268 -19.59 10.04 36.91
N THR A 269 -18.96 9.72 38.04
CA THR A 269 -18.45 10.71 38.99
C THR A 269 -17.12 11.31 38.53
N TYR A 270 -16.22 10.48 37.99
CA TYR A 270 -14.85 10.90 37.67
C TYR A 270 -14.61 11.18 36.18
N LEU A 271 -15.47 10.67 35.29
CA LEU A 271 -15.38 10.87 33.85
C LEU A 271 -16.57 11.69 33.36
N GLY A 272 -16.27 12.73 32.57
CA GLY A 272 -17.30 13.51 31.90
C GLY A 272 -18.02 12.72 30.79
N GLY A 273 -19.08 13.30 30.24
CA GLY A 273 -19.85 12.66 29.16
C GLY A 273 -19.01 12.30 27.92
N PHE A 274 -17.97 13.09 27.62
CA PHE A 274 -17.09 12.82 26.48
C PHE A 274 -16.15 11.62 26.69
N PRO A 275 -15.33 11.53 27.76
CA PRO A 275 -14.52 10.33 27.98
C PRO A 275 -15.35 9.06 28.06
N VAL A 276 -16.56 9.14 28.62
CA VAL A 276 -17.53 8.04 28.63
C VAL A 276 -17.96 7.66 27.22
N ALA A 277 -18.36 8.63 26.39
CA ALA A 277 -18.75 8.38 25.00
C ALA A 277 -17.60 7.82 24.16
N ALA A 278 -16.38 8.31 24.34
CA ALA A 278 -15.20 7.83 23.63
C ALA A 278 -14.85 6.39 24.04
N ILE A 279 -14.63 6.12 25.34
CA ILE A 279 -14.24 4.79 25.84
C ILE A 279 -15.37 3.79 25.60
N GLY A 280 -16.62 4.17 25.87
CA GLY A 280 -17.79 3.34 25.63
C GLY A 280 -17.99 3.05 24.15
N GLY A 281 -17.82 4.05 23.29
CA GLY A 281 -17.87 3.92 21.83
C GLY A 281 -16.82 2.96 21.29
N PHE A 282 -15.55 3.12 21.69
CA PHE A 282 -14.48 2.18 21.34
C PHE A 282 -14.75 0.76 21.87
N GLY A 283 -15.24 0.63 23.11
CA GLY A 283 -15.57 -0.68 23.66
C GLY A 283 -16.66 -1.41 22.86
N ILE A 284 -17.72 -0.71 22.48
CA ILE A 284 -18.79 -1.26 21.62
C ILE A 284 -18.23 -1.57 20.22
N GLY A 285 -17.49 -0.64 19.63
CA GLY A 285 -16.91 -0.79 18.30
C GLY A 285 -16.00 -2.02 18.22
N ILE A 286 -15.02 -2.14 19.12
CA ILE A 286 -14.10 -3.28 19.20
C ILE A 286 -14.87 -4.57 19.46
N GLY A 287 -15.83 -4.59 20.39
CA GLY A 287 -16.63 -5.77 20.68
C GLY A 287 -17.41 -6.28 19.47
N LEU A 288 -18.14 -5.38 18.78
CA LEU A 288 -18.87 -5.71 17.55
C LEU A 288 -17.92 -6.12 16.42
N GLY A 289 -16.81 -5.41 16.27
CA GLY A 289 -15.79 -5.69 15.27
C GLY A 289 -15.21 -7.08 15.43
N LEU A 290 -14.85 -7.49 16.64
CA LEU A 290 -14.34 -8.83 16.94
C LEU A 290 -15.39 -9.92 16.68
N VAL A 291 -16.67 -9.69 17.03
CA VAL A 291 -17.76 -10.63 16.74
C VAL A 291 -17.94 -10.81 15.23
N VAL A 292 -18.00 -9.71 14.48
CA VAL A 292 -18.12 -9.75 13.01
C VAL A 292 -16.89 -10.42 12.40
N GLY A 293 -15.70 -10.08 12.86
CA GLY A 293 -14.43 -10.67 12.43
C GLY A 293 -14.36 -12.18 12.67
N ALA A 294 -14.80 -12.64 13.84
CA ALA A 294 -14.88 -14.07 14.18
C ALA A 294 -15.92 -14.80 13.32
N VAL A 295 -17.10 -14.22 13.11
CA VAL A 295 -18.14 -14.81 12.24
C VAL A 295 -17.66 -14.90 10.80
N LEU A 296 -16.99 -13.86 10.29
CA LEU A 296 -16.39 -13.87 8.96
C LEU A 296 -15.27 -14.90 8.85
N ALA A 297 -14.41 -15.04 9.86
CA ALA A 297 -13.39 -16.07 9.88
C ALA A 297 -13.99 -17.48 9.89
N LEU A 298 -15.04 -17.72 10.67
CA LEU A 298 -15.77 -18.99 10.69
C LEU A 298 -16.47 -19.26 9.36
N ALA A 299 -17.09 -18.25 8.75
CA ALA A 299 -17.72 -18.37 7.45
C ALA A 299 -16.69 -18.70 6.37
N VAL A 300 -15.58 -17.97 6.31
CA VAL A 300 -14.48 -18.25 5.38
C VAL A 300 -13.91 -19.64 5.63
N GLY A 301 -13.70 -20.05 6.89
CA GLY A 301 -13.25 -21.41 7.20
C GLY A 301 -14.25 -22.50 6.80
N ALA A 302 -15.56 -22.24 6.91
CA ALA A 302 -16.61 -23.18 6.50
C ALA A 302 -16.81 -23.26 4.98
N PHE A 303 -16.64 -22.14 4.26
CA PHE A 303 -16.75 -22.09 2.80
C PHE A 303 -15.44 -22.47 2.09
N ALA A 304 -14.29 -22.30 2.74
CA ALA A 304 -12.99 -22.74 2.25
C ALA A 304 -12.65 -24.18 2.69
N GLY A 305 -13.63 -24.94 3.20
CA GLY A 305 -13.48 -26.30 3.72
C GLY A 305 -13.17 -27.36 2.66
N GLY A 306 -11.98 -27.28 2.07
CA GLY A 306 -11.13 -28.47 1.87
C GLY A 306 -10.14 -28.49 3.03
N GLU A 307 -10.00 -29.63 3.69
CA GLU A 307 -8.97 -29.86 4.69
C GLU A 307 -7.60 -29.49 4.09
N VAL A 308 -7.02 -28.37 4.53
CA VAL A 308 -5.56 -28.22 4.48
C VAL A 308 -5.06 -29.03 5.65
N ASP A 309 -4.99 -30.34 5.42
CA ASP A 309 -4.09 -31.18 6.16
C ASP A 309 -2.68 -30.64 5.90
N PRO A 310 -1.94 -30.19 6.93
CA PRO A 310 -0.55 -29.77 6.78
C PRO A 310 0.32 -30.88 6.15
N ASP A 311 -0.18 -32.12 6.16
CA ASP A 311 0.47 -33.31 5.62
C ASP A 311 -0.19 -33.86 4.32
N ALA A 312 -1.26 -33.24 3.77
CA ALA A 312 -1.85 -33.67 2.48
C ALA A 312 -1.38 -32.81 1.30
N GLY A 313 -0.07 -32.77 1.13
CA GLY A 313 0.60 -32.27 -0.07
C GLY A 313 1.99 -32.86 -0.27
N GLY A 314 2.47 -33.69 0.65
CA GLY A 314 3.71 -34.43 0.50
C GLY A 314 3.53 -35.55 -0.51
N ILE A 315 4.08 -35.37 -1.71
CA ILE A 315 4.51 -36.53 -2.49
C ILE A 315 5.71 -37.11 -1.71
N GLU A 316 5.42 -37.88 -0.66
CA GLU A 316 6.38 -38.77 0.01
C GLU A 316 6.70 -39.95 -0.94
N GLU A 317 7.22 -39.68 -2.13
CA GLU A 317 7.83 -40.72 -2.98
C GLU A 317 8.64 -40.13 -4.16
N LEU A 318 9.52 -39.17 -3.90
CA LEU A 318 10.65 -38.90 -4.82
C LEU A 318 11.92 -38.78 -3.98
N ASP A 319 12.94 -39.55 -4.34
CA ASP A 319 14.23 -39.63 -3.65
C ASP A 319 14.87 -38.24 -3.64
N GLU A 320 15.03 -37.64 -2.45
CA GLU A 320 15.53 -36.27 -2.21
C GLU A 320 16.94 -36.04 -2.79
N ALA A 321 17.62 -37.13 -3.19
CA ALA A 321 18.94 -37.12 -3.81
C ALA A 321 18.96 -36.90 -5.33
N ASP A 322 17.80 -36.96 -6.02
CA ASP A 322 17.72 -36.88 -7.50
C ASP A 322 16.94 -35.66 -8.02
N LEU A 323 16.46 -34.77 -7.14
CA LEU A 323 15.74 -33.56 -7.54
C LEU A 323 16.72 -32.50 -8.07
N THR A 324 16.45 -31.97 -9.26
CA THR A 324 17.23 -30.84 -9.79
C THR A 324 16.79 -29.54 -9.12
N ASP A 325 17.67 -28.53 -9.11
CA ASP A 325 17.33 -27.19 -8.60
C ASP A 325 16.07 -26.62 -9.31
N THR A 326 15.87 -26.96 -10.58
CA THR A 326 14.69 -26.64 -11.40
C THR A 326 13.42 -27.30 -10.90
N ASP A 327 13.47 -28.56 -10.45
CA ASP A 327 12.32 -29.28 -9.90
C ASP A 327 11.84 -28.65 -8.60
N VAL A 328 12.79 -28.23 -7.74
CA VAL A 328 12.49 -27.53 -6.48
C VAL A 328 11.81 -26.19 -6.75
N VAL A 329 12.35 -25.40 -7.68
CA VAL A 329 11.75 -24.12 -8.08
C VAL A 329 10.34 -24.32 -8.62
N THR A 330 10.12 -25.34 -9.45
CA THR A 330 8.79 -25.66 -10.01
C THR A 330 7.77 -25.98 -8.91
N MET A 331 8.17 -26.78 -7.91
CA MET A 331 7.30 -27.09 -6.76
C MET A 331 6.94 -25.85 -5.94
N MET A 332 7.92 -24.97 -5.68
CA MET A 332 7.68 -23.70 -4.97
C MET A 332 6.72 -22.78 -5.74
N MET A 333 6.81 -22.75 -7.07
CA MET A 333 5.91 -21.97 -7.92
C MET A 333 4.47 -22.50 -7.89
N GLU A 334 4.29 -23.81 -7.83
CA GLU A 334 2.97 -24.43 -7.74
C GLU A 334 2.30 -24.16 -6.38
N GLU A 335 3.06 -24.24 -5.29
CA GLU A 335 2.58 -23.85 -3.96
C GLU A 335 2.17 -22.37 -3.92
N PHE A 336 2.97 -21.50 -4.54
CA PHE A 336 2.63 -20.09 -4.67
C PHE A 336 1.35 -19.85 -5.50
N ARG A 337 1.16 -20.58 -6.61
CA ARG A 337 -0.08 -20.53 -7.42
C ARG A 337 -1.31 -20.89 -6.61
N GLN A 338 -1.23 -21.91 -5.75
CA GLN A 338 -2.34 -22.30 -4.88
C GLN A 338 -2.62 -21.25 -3.80
N PHE A 339 -1.57 -20.62 -3.27
CA PHE A 339 -1.69 -19.57 -2.26
C PHE A 339 -2.23 -18.24 -2.81
N SER A 340 -1.74 -17.80 -3.97
CA SER A 340 -2.10 -16.54 -4.63
C SER A 340 -2.31 -16.72 -6.14
N PRO A 341 -3.49 -17.17 -6.57
CA PRO A 341 -3.77 -17.41 -7.99
C PRO A 341 -3.62 -16.15 -8.85
N GLY A 342 -4.21 -15.03 -8.42
CA GLY A 342 -4.07 -13.76 -9.13
C GLY A 342 -2.65 -13.21 -9.10
N GLY A 343 -1.90 -13.48 -8.02
CA GLY A 343 -0.49 -13.12 -7.92
C GLY A 343 0.38 -13.87 -8.92
N ALA A 344 0.18 -15.19 -9.02
CA ALA A 344 0.90 -16.04 -9.96
C ALA A 344 0.55 -15.75 -11.43
N GLU A 345 -0.72 -15.45 -11.73
CA GLU A 345 -1.13 -15.04 -13.08
C GLU A 345 -0.34 -13.79 -13.54
N ALA A 346 -0.17 -12.81 -12.66
CA ALA A 346 0.53 -11.57 -13.00
C ALA A 346 2.07 -11.70 -13.00
N LEU A 347 2.65 -12.41 -12.04
CA LEU A 347 4.11 -12.56 -11.90
C LEU A 347 4.70 -13.60 -12.85
N ILE A 348 3.93 -14.63 -13.20
CA ILE A 348 4.40 -15.77 -13.98
C ILE A 348 3.72 -15.74 -15.35
N ASP A 349 2.42 -16.01 -15.44
CA ASP A 349 1.77 -16.27 -16.74
C ASP A 349 1.81 -15.05 -17.69
N GLU A 350 1.51 -13.86 -17.18
CA GLU A 350 1.63 -12.63 -17.97
C GLU A 350 3.09 -12.29 -18.32
N ARG A 351 4.05 -12.73 -17.50
CA ARG A 351 5.49 -12.46 -17.72
C ARG A 351 6.03 -13.39 -18.79
N ASP A 352 5.66 -14.67 -18.72
CA ASP A 352 5.95 -15.69 -19.72
C ASP A 352 5.40 -15.26 -21.08
N ALA A 353 4.15 -14.80 -21.12
CA ALA A 353 3.53 -14.31 -22.34
C ALA A 353 4.27 -13.09 -22.92
N PHE A 354 4.74 -12.16 -22.07
CA PHE A 354 5.50 -10.99 -22.51
C PHE A 354 6.86 -11.39 -23.11
N ILE A 355 7.60 -12.25 -22.42
CA ILE A 355 8.91 -12.75 -22.86
C ILE A 355 8.75 -13.54 -24.16
N ALA A 356 7.76 -14.44 -24.22
CA ALA A 356 7.46 -15.22 -25.41
C ALA A 356 7.13 -14.34 -26.62
N HIS A 357 6.39 -13.22 -26.47
CA HIS A 357 6.18 -12.25 -27.55
C HIS A 357 7.50 -11.70 -28.12
N ARG A 358 8.45 -11.36 -27.25
CA ARG A 358 9.77 -10.84 -27.67
C ARG A 358 10.58 -11.92 -28.40
N LEU A 359 10.57 -13.14 -27.89
CA LEU A 359 11.28 -14.28 -28.50
C LEU A 359 10.67 -14.68 -29.85
N VAL A 360 9.33 -14.72 -29.96
CA VAL A 360 8.64 -14.96 -31.23
C VAL A 360 9.01 -13.88 -32.26
N ALA A 361 9.05 -12.61 -31.87
CA ALA A 361 9.45 -11.53 -32.76
C ALA A 361 10.89 -11.69 -33.28
N LEU A 362 11.84 -12.12 -32.43
CA LEU A 362 13.23 -12.41 -32.85
C LEU A 362 13.29 -13.60 -33.81
N ARG A 363 12.53 -14.66 -33.52
CA ARG A 363 12.42 -15.85 -34.37
C ARG A 363 11.85 -15.52 -35.75
N GLU A 364 10.78 -14.73 -35.79
CA GLU A 364 10.12 -14.27 -37.02
C GLU A 364 11.00 -13.31 -37.84
N ALA A 365 11.89 -12.57 -37.17
CA ALA A 365 12.93 -11.78 -37.82
C ALA A 365 14.08 -12.64 -38.40
N GLY A 366 14.07 -13.96 -38.15
CA GLY A 366 15.01 -14.91 -38.73
C GLY A 366 16.30 -15.13 -37.92
N HIS A 367 16.29 -14.81 -36.62
CA HIS A 367 17.44 -14.99 -35.74
C HIS A 367 17.44 -16.39 -35.09
N ASP A 368 18.62 -17.01 -35.00
CA ASP A 368 18.86 -18.12 -34.07
C ASP A 368 19.12 -17.53 -32.67
N VAL A 369 18.25 -17.83 -31.71
CA VAL A 369 18.24 -17.22 -30.36
C VAL A 369 18.49 -18.27 -29.29
N VAL A 370 19.41 -17.98 -28.37
CA VAL A 370 19.47 -18.67 -27.07
C VAL A 370 18.84 -17.75 -26.03
N ALA A 371 17.74 -18.19 -25.42
CA ALA A 371 16.99 -17.44 -24.42
C ALA A 371 17.31 -17.98 -23.02
N VAL A 372 18.04 -17.20 -22.23
CA VAL A 372 18.37 -17.50 -20.84
C VAL A 372 17.27 -16.92 -19.96
N VAL A 373 16.51 -17.81 -19.32
CA VAL A 373 15.32 -17.47 -18.52
C VAL A 373 15.35 -18.23 -17.19
N GLY A 374 14.63 -17.74 -16.19
CA GLY A 374 14.44 -18.44 -14.93
C GLY A 374 13.71 -19.77 -15.14
N ALA A 375 14.14 -20.79 -14.40
CA ALA A 375 13.57 -22.14 -14.42
C ALA A 375 12.03 -22.16 -14.28
N GLY A 376 11.46 -21.26 -13.46
CA GLY A 376 10.01 -21.15 -13.26
C GLY A 376 9.23 -20.61 -14.48
N HIS A 377 9.91 -19.97 -15.43
CA HIS A 377 9.33 -19.38 -16.64
C HIS A 377 9.51 -20.28 -17.87
N GLN A 378 10.49 -21.19 -17.86
CA GLN A 378 10.86 -22.02 -19.00
C GLN A 378 9.66 -22.76 -19.61
N ALA A 379 8.91 -23.51 -18.81
CA ALA A 379 7.80 -24.33 -19.32
C ALA A 379 6.67 -23.49 -19.94
N GLY A 380 6.35 -22.33 -19.34
CA GLY A 380 5.33 -21.42 -19.86
C GLY A 380 5.74 -20.79 -21.19
N ILE A 381 6.98 -20.33 -21.28
CA ILE A 381 7.56 -19.73 -22.49
C ILE A 381 7.62 -20.77 -23.62
N GLU A 382 8.12 -21.98 -23.35
CA GLU A 382 8.16 -23.07 -24.34
C GLU A 382 6.76 -23.43 -24.86
N GLY A 383 5.74 -23.44 -23.99
CA GLY A 383 4.35 -23.62 -24.37
C GLY A 383 3.87 -22.57 -25.39
N TYR A 384 4.16 -21.30 -25.16
CA TYR A 384 3.84 -20.22 -26.09
C TYR A 384 4.67 -20.26 -27.39
N LEU A 385 5.94 -20.68 -27.31
CA LEU A 385 6.79 -20.82 -28.49
C LEU A 385 6.30 -21.95 -29.43
N ALA A 386 5.75 -23.02 -28.85
CA ALA A 386 5.17 -24.15 -29.57
C ALA A 386 3.81 -23.81 -30.21
N ASP A 387 2.96 -23.03 -29.53
CA ASP A 387 1.70 -22.52 -30.09
C ASP A 387 1.54 -21.00 -29.90
N PRO A 388 2.19 -20.18 -30.76
CA PRO A 388 2.15 -18.72 -30.66
C PRO A 388 0.76 -18.11 -30.79
N ALA A 389 -0.22 -18.84 -31.35
CA ALA A 389 -1.59 -18.34 -31.50
C ALA A 389 -2.32 -18.20 -30.15
N THR A 390 -1.81 -18.81 -29.09
CA THR A 390 -2.34 -18.71 -27.72
C THR A 390 -1.89 -17.47 -26.98
N LEU A 391 -0.94 -16.70 -27.54
CA LEU A 391 -0.42 -15.49 -26.90
C LEU A 391 -1.50 -14.41 -26.75
N PRO A 392 -1.70 -13.86 -25.54
CA PRO A 392 -2.60 -12.73 -25.34
C PRO A 392 -2.06 -11.46 -26.04
N PRO A 393 -2.89 -10.48 -26.40
CA PRO A 393 -2.43 -9.27 -27.09
C PRO A 393 -1.40 -8.49 -26.24
N MET A 394 -0.32 -8.00 -26.84
CA MET A 394 0.75 -7.26 -26.14
C MET A 394 0.20 -6.10 -25.30
N GLU A 395 -0.79 -5.35 -25.82
CA GLU A 395 -1.44 -4.24 -25.11
C GLU A 395 -2.01 -4.63 -23.74
N SER A 396 -2.47 -5.89 -23.60
CA SER A 396 -2.98 -6.42 -22.34
C SER A 396 -1.89 -6.69 -21.30
N LEU A 397 -0.63 -6.82 -21.72
CA LEU A 397 0.53 -7.18 -20.90
C LEU A 397 1.34 -5.97 -20.42
N VAL A 398 1.27 -4.83 -21.12
CA VAL A 398 2.02 -3.59 -20.81
C VAL A 398 1.19 -2.47 -20.18
N GLY A 399 -0.15 -2.56 -20.17
CA GLY A 399 -1.02 -1.52 -19.60
C GLY A 399 -1.10 -1.54 -18.06
N GLN A 400 -1.43 -0.40 -17.44
CA GLN A 400 -1.86 -0.36 -16.04
C GLN A 400 -3.27 -0.95 -15.94
N GLU A 401 -3.42 -2.04 -15.19
CA GLU A 401 -4.72 -2.62 -14.82
C GLU A 401 -5.52 -1.61 -13.97
N SER A 402 -6.27 -0.73 -14.63
CA SER A 402 -7.26 0.10 -13.95
C SER A 402 -8.46 -0.80 -13.62
N GLY A 403 -8.50 -1.32 -12.39
CA GLY A 403 -9.56 -2.22 -11.95
C GLY A 403 -10.94 -1.77 -12.40
N ARG A 404 -11.67 -2.65 -13.08
CA ARG A 404 -12.95 -2.42 -13.80
C ARG A 404 -14.15 -2.15 -12.89
N GLY A 405 -13.93 -1.68 -11.67
CA GLY A 405 -14.96 -1.44 -10.66
C GLY A 405 -15.59 -0.05 -10.80
N LEU A 406 -16.90 0.05 -10.56
CA LEU A 406 -17.57 1.34 -10.35
C LEU A 406 -16.79 2.14 -9.30
N PRO A 407 -16.56 3.46 -9.49
CA PRO A 407 -15.77 4.27 -8.59
C PRO A 407 -16.58 4.64 -7.33
N TRP A 408 -17.07 3.63 -6.61
CA TRP A 408 -17.87 3.76 -5.39
C TRP A 408 -17.14 4.62 -4.34
N LYS A 409 -15.81 4.56 -4.29
CA LYS A 409 -14.98 5.44 -3.44
C LYS A 409 -15.12 6.92 -3.80
N LYS A 410 -15.14 7.25 -5.10
CA LYS A 410 -15.38 8.62 -5.56
C LYS A 410 -16.83 9.02 -5.30
N ALA A 411 -17.78 8.11 -5.53
CA ALA A 411 -19.20 8.36 -5.25
C ALA A 411 -19.46 8.65 -3.76
N ILE A 412 -18.86 7.87 -2.84
CA ILE A 412 -18.93 8.12 -1.40
C ILE A 412 -18.24 9.45 -1.05
N GLY A 413 -17.04 9.71 -1.58
CA GLY A 413 -16.34 10.97 -1.36
C GLY A 413 -17.16 12.19 -1.80
N TYR A 414 -17.76 12.14 -2.98
CA TYR A 414 -18.68 13.18 -3.46
C TYR A 414 -19.96 13.26 -2.63
N ALA A 415 -20.53 12.13 -2.21
CA ALA A 415 -21.71 12.12 -1.34
C ALA A 415 -21.43 12.78 0.02
N ILE A 416 -20.27 12.51 0.62
CA ILE A 416 -19.82 13.18 1.85
C ILE A 416 -19.64 14.68 1.60
N THR A 417 -19.02 15.07 0.48
CA THR A 417 -18.82 16.47 0.10
C THR A 417 -20.15 17.21 -0.08
N VAL A 418 -21.09 16.60 -0.81
CA VAL A 418 -22.43 17.16 -1.03
C VAL A 418 -23.22 17.22 0.28
N GLY A 419 -23.15 16.18 1.11
CA GLY A 419 -23.80 16.15 2.42
C GLY A 419 -23.23 17.23 3.35
N PHE A 420 -21.92 17.44 3.31
CA PHE A 420 -21.22 18.45 4.09
C PHE A 420 -21.59 19.88 3.68
N VAL A 421 -21.51 20.19 2.38
CA VAL A 421 -21.92 21.50 1.85
C VAL A 421 -23.42 21.71 2.06
N GLY A 422 -24.22 20.66 1.84
CA GLY A 422 -25.66 20.64 2.09
C GLY A 422 -26.00 20.94 3.54
N PHE A 423 -25.26 20.40 4.51
CA PHE A 423 -25.44 20.70 5.94
C PHE A 423 -25.32 22.20 6.23
N PHE A 424 -24.28 22.87 5.74
CA PHE A 424 -24.11 24.33 5.94
C PHE A 424 -25.18 25.15 5.19
N LEU A 425 -25.56 24.73 3.98
CA LEU A 425 -26.64 25.37 3.22
C LEU A 425 -27.99 25.25 3.93
N LEU A 426 -28.31 24.06 4.46
CA LEU A 426 -29.54 23.81 5.20
C LEU A 426 -29.57 24.59 6.51
N LEU A 427 -28.45 24.70 7.24
CA LEU A 427 -28.38 25.57 8.41
C LEU A 427 -28.65 27.04 8.05
N ALA A 428 -28.05 27.55 6.96
CA ALA A 428 -28.30 28.91 6.50
C ALA A 428 -29.77 29.12 6.10
N LEU A 429 -30.37 28.18 5.38
CA LEU A 429 -31.80 28.21 4.99
C LEU A 429 -32.75 28.02 6.18
N GLY A 430 -32.31 27.32 7.23
CA GLY A 430 -33.03 27.15 8.50
C GLY A 430 -32.98 28.39 9.39
N GLY A 431 -32.34 29.48 8.95
CA GLY A 431 -32.27 30.74 9.68
C GLY A 431 -31.09 30.85 10.64
N ALA A 432 -30.07 29.99 10.54
CA ALA A 432 -28.84 30.15 11.30
C ALA A 432 -28.17 31.49 10.94
N GLY A 433 -27.84 32.29 11.95
CA GLY A 433 -27.26 33.61 11.75
C GLY A 433 -25.89 33.54 11.03
N ASN A 434 -25.66 34.45 10.08
CA ASN A 434 -24.38 34.53 9.35
C ASN A 434 -23.16 34.62 10.30
N ALA A 435 -23.30 35.33 11.42
CA ALA A 435 -22.25 35.43 12.44
C ALA A 435 -21.96 34.08 13.12
N PHE A 436 -22.98 33.25 13.36
CA PHE A 436 -22.81 31.91 13.90
C PHE A 436 -22.10 30.99 12.89
N LEU A 437 -22.54 30.98 11.63
CA LEU A 437 -21.92 30.17 10.58
C LEU A 437 -20.45 30.54 10.35
N LEU A 438 -20.12 31.83 10.35
CA LEU A 438 -18.74 32.32 10.22
C LEU A 438 -17.87 31.95 11.42
N ARG A 439 -18.41 32.00 12.65
CA ARG A 439 -17.69 31.56 13.85
C ARG A 439 -17.46 30.06 13.85
N LEU A 440 -18.46 29.27 13.47
CA LEU A 440 -18.36 27.81 13.38
C LEU A 440 -17.31 27.40 12.35
N PHE A 441 -17.36 27.99 11.15
CA PHE A 441 -16.35 27.77 10.12
C PHE A 441 -14.96 28.26 10.54
N GLY A 442 -14.86 29.44 11.16
CA GLY A 442 -13.58 29.99 11.62
C GLY A 442 -12.93 29.13 12.71
N ALA A 443 -13.73 28.66 13.68
CA ALA A 443 -13.25 27.75 14.72
C ALA A 443 -12.80 26.41 14.12
N TRP A 444 -13.58 25.85 13.19
CA TRP A 444 -13.20 24.65 12.44
C TRP A 444 -11.84 24.83 11.78
N PHE A 445 -11.75 25.84 10.91
CA PHE A 445 -10.58 26.14 10.10
C PHE A 445 -9.34 26.27 10.99
N LEU A 446 -9.45 27.04 12.07
CA LEU A 446 -8.33 27.30 12.97
C LEU A 446 -7.88 26.03 13.69
N ILE A 447 -8.81 25.24 14.22
CA ILE A 447 -8.48 24.03 14.98
C ILE A 447 -7.85 22.97 14.08
N ASN A 448 -8.43 22.72 12.91
CA ASN A 448 -7.83 21.80 11.93
C ASN A 448 -6.45 22.28 11.49
N GLY A 449 -6.31 23.56 11.20
CA GLY A 449 -5.03 24.11 10.77
C GLY A 449 -3.95 24.05 11.83
N VAL A 450 -4.26 24.40 13.09
CA VAL A 450 -3.29 24.38 14.20
C VAL A 450 -2.82 22.96 14.50
N PHE A 451 -3.73 21.98 14.56
CA PHE A 451 -3.36 20.60 14.86
C PHE A 451 -2.57 19.95 13.73
N ALA A 452 -3.01 20.10 12.47
CA ALA A 452 -2.26 19.58 11.32
C ALA A 452 -0.87 20.22 11.23
N PHE A 453 -0.77 21.54 11.43
CA PHE A 453 0.51 22.25 11.51
C PHE A 453 1.41 21.72 12.63
N ALA A 454 0.87 21.58 13.84
CA ALA A 454 1.62 21.15 15.01
C ALA A 454 2.16 19.72 14.83
N PHE A 455 1.32 18.79 14.37
CA PHE A 455 1.74 17.41 14.12
C PHE A 455 2.77 17.32 12.99
N ALA A 456 2.58 18.08 11.90
CA ALA A 456 3.58 18.17 10.84
C ALA A 456 4.92 18.69 11.39
N LYS A 457 4.90 19.71 12.26
CA LYS A 457 6.14 20.24 12.87
C LYS A 457 6.80 19.28 13.83
N VAL A 458 6.03 18.51 14.62
CA VAL A 458 6.55 17.45 15.48
C VAL A 458 7.22 16.36 14.65
N ALA A 459 6.66 16.05 13.47
CA ALA A 459 7.24 15.12 12.50
C ALA A 459 8.48 15.65 11.75
N GLY A 460 8.94 16.87 12.05
CA GLY A 460 10.13 17.45 11.42
C GLY A 460 9.89 18.17 10.10
N ALA A 461 8.63 18.50 9.74
CA ALA A 461 8.33 19.26 8.53
C ALA A 461 8.94 20.67 8.58
N ARG A 462 9.30 21.22 7.42
CA ARG A 462 9.64 22.64 7.32
C ARG A 462 8.44 23.52 7.65
N TRP A 463 8.71 24.73 8.14
CA TRP A 463 7.68 25.70 8.53
C TRP A 463 6.67 26.00 7.41
N LEU A 464 7.18 26.13 6.17
CA LEU A 464 6.35 26.43 5.01
C LEU A 464 5.46 25.24 4.66
N SER A 465 6.01 24.02 4.66
CA SER A 465 5.26 22.78 4.40
C SER A 465 4.16 22.56 5.44
N ALA A 466 4.50 22.67 6.73
CA ALA A 466 3.52 22.58 7.81
C ALA A 466 2.44 23.68 7.71
N GLY A 467 2.83 24.89 7.33
CA GLY A 467 1.92 26.02 7.11
C GLY A 467 0.90 25.74 6.02
N VAL A 468 1.35 25.18 4.90
CA VAL A 468 0.46 24.78 3.79
C VAL A 468 -0.44 23.62 4.20
N GLY A 469 0.10 22.59 4.86
CA GLY A 469 -0.70 21.49 5.41
C GLY A 469 -1.80 21.96 6.35
N GLY A 470 -1.46 22.86 7.29
CA GLY A 470 -2.42 23.48 8.19
C GLY A 470 -3.48 24.30 7.46
N ALA A 471 -3.08 25.14 6.49
CA ALA A 471 -4.02 25.98 5.74
C ALA A 471 -5.03 25.18 4.92
N VAL A 472 -4.68 23.95 4.51
CA VAL A 472 -5.52 23.06 3.70
C VAL A 472 -6.25 22.01 4.53
N ALA A 473 -5.91 21.82 5.82
CA ALA A 473 -6.46 20.74 6.67
C ALA A 473 -7.99 20.71 6.78
N TRP A 474 -8.66 21.85 6.66
CA TRP A 474 -10.12 21.92 6.67
C TRP A 474 -10.76 21.35 5.40
N LEU A 475 -10.06 21.35 4.26
CA LEU A 475 -10.58 20.79 2.99
C LEU A 475 -10.84 19.31 3.09
N THR A 476 -10.07 18.58 3.89
CA THR A 476 -10.17 17.12 4.02
C THR A 476 -11.49 16.68 4.62
N SER A 477 -12.01 17.48 5.55
CA SER A 477 -13.32 17.20 6.13
C SER A 477 -14.47 17.50 5.15
N ILE A 478 -14.26 18.42 4.20
CA ILE A 478 -15.21 18.71 3.13
C ILE A 478 -15.12 17.65 2.04
N ASN A 479 -13.91 17.35 1.59
CA ASN A 479 -13.62 16.36 0.57
C ASN A 479 -12.60 15.36 1.13
N PRO A 480 -13.05 14.19 1.59
CA PRO A 480 -12.18 13.13 2.11
C PRO A 480 -11.12 12.63 1.13
N LEU A 481 -11.24 12.96 -0.16
CA LEU A 481 -10.25 12.62 -1.18
C LEU A 481 -9.03 13.56 -1.17
N LEU A 482 -9.09 14.69 -0.44
CA LEU A 482 -8.02 15.68 -0.36
C LEU A 482 -7.37 15.62 1.03
N ALA A 483 -6.22 14.97 1.16
CA ALA A 483 -5.49 14.89 2.42
C ALA A 483 -4.51 16.08 2.57
N PRO A 484 -4.42 16.75 3.74
CA PRO A 484 -3.54 17.91 3.90
C PRO A 484 -2.07 17.51 3.85
N GLY A 485 -1.74 16.28 4.25
CA GLY A 485 -0.40 15.72 4.14
C GLY A 485 0.11 15.67 2.71
N TRP A 486 -0.74 15.48 1.69
CA TRP A 486 -0.28 15.53 0.29
C TRP A 486 0.23 16.92 -0.10
N PHE A 487 -0.42 17.97 0.38
CA PHE A 487 0.02 19.35 0.16
C PHE A 487 1.29 19.66 0.97
N THR A 488 1.39 19.18 2.21
CA THR A 488 2.62 19.26 3.00
C THR A 488 3.78 18.57 2.28
N GLY A 489 3.57 17.33 1.81
CA GLY A 489 4.57 16.53 1.11
C GLY A 489 5.02 17.17 -0.20
N TYR A 490 4.08 17.72 -0.98
CA TYR A 490 4.39 18.46 -2.22
C TYR A 490 5.32 19.64 -1.99
N VAL A 491 5.09 20.40 -0.92
CA VAL A 491 5.94 21.54 -0.57
C VAL A 491 7.28 21.08 0.01
N GLU A 492 7.27 20.03 0.82
CA GLU A 492 8.48 19.46 1.42
C GLU A 492 9.41 18.89 0.34
N LEU A 493 8.88 18.24 -0.70
CA LEU A 493 9.65 17.70 -1.84
C LEU A 493 10.31 18.77 -2.72
N ARG A 494 9.88 20.03 -2.65
CA ARG A 494 10.63 21.13 -3.29
C ARG A 494 11.95 21.44 -2.59
N SER A 495 12.14 20.87 -1.40
CA SER A 495 13.22 21.16 -0.47
C SER A 495 13.99 19.92 -0.02
N LEU A 496 13.37 18.75 -0.11
CA LEU A 496 13.93 17.44 0.16
C LEU A 496 13.95 16.64 -1.14
N THR A 497 15.11 16.12 -1.49
CA THR A 497 15.27 15.14 -2.56
C THR A 497 15.12 13.74 -1.96
N VAL A 498 14.36 12.88 -2.62
CA VAL A 498 14.11 11.50 -2.21
C VAL A 498 14.64 10.59 -3.30
N ASN A 499 15.47 9.63 -2.92
CA ASN A 499 16.15 8.74 -3.87
C ASN A 499 15.70 7.29 -3.65
N VAL A 500 15.80 6.46 -4.70
CA VAL A 500 15.54 5.01 -4.57
C VAL A 500 16.50 4.37 -3.57
N ALA A 501 17.73 4.87 -3.48
CA ALA A 501 18.75 4.41 -2.53
C ALA A 501 18.33 4.58 -1.05
N ASP A 502 17.40 5.49 -0.75
CA ASP A 502 16.88 5.66 0.61
C ASP A 502 16.14 4.40 1.11
N ILE A 503 15.62 3.56 0.18
CA ILE A 503 14.99 2.28 0.51
C ILE A 503 16.01 1.29 1.06
N GLY A 504 17.17 1.18 0.39
CA GLY A 504 18.27 0.32 0.84
C GLY A 504 18.74 0.73 2.24
N ALA A 505 18.95 2.04 2.44
CA ALA A 505 19.32 2.56 3.75
C ALA A 505 18.30 2.23 4.86
N LEU A 506 17.00 2.24 4.56
CA LEU A 506 15.97 1.84 5.52
C LEU A 506 15.99 0.34 5.80
N ASN A 507 16.24 -0.48 4.78
CA ASN A 507 16.33 -1.93 4.93
C ASN A 507 17.53 -2.32 5.79
N ASP A 508 18.70 -1.72 5.54
CA ASP A 508 19.92 -1.94 6.34
C ASP A 508 19.69 -1.58 7.81
N LEU A 509 18.97 -0.47 8.07
CA LEU A 509 18.62 -0.06 9.42
C LEU A 509 17.69 -1.07 10.12
N LEU A 510 16.76 -1.69 9.39
CA LEU A 510 15.81 -2.66 9.93
C LEU A 510 16.42 -4.05 10.14
N ALA A 511 17.41 -4.42 9.32
CA ALA A 511 18.18 -5.65 9.48
C ALA A 511 19.12 -5.60 10.69
N ASP A 512 19.45 -4.40 11.18
CA ASP A 512 20.28 -4.20 12.37
C ASP A 512 19.50 -4.46 13.67
N GLU A 513 19.47 -5.73 14.09
CA GLU A 513 18.84 -6.18 15.34
C GLU A 513 19.54 -5.66 16.62
N THR A 514 20.68 -4.99 16.51
CA THR A 514 21.46 -4.53 17.68
C THR A 514 20.95 -3.21 18.26
N ARG A 515 20.15 -2.46 17.50
CA ARG A 515 19.64 -1.14 17.91
C ARG A 515 18.40 -1.25 18.79
N SER A 516 18.28 -0.34 19.75
CA SER A 516 17.02 -0.18 20.46
C SER A 516 15.94 0.41 19.55
N ALA A 517 14.67 0.11 19.82
CA ALA A 517 13.55 0.61 19.01
C ALA A 517 13.53 2.15 18.87
N ALA A 518 13.97 2.89 19.90
CA ALA A 518 14.04 4.35 19.86
C ALA A 518 15.16 4.86 18.93
N GLU A 519 16.32 4.22 18.96
CA GLU A 519 17.47 4.55 18.10
C GLU A 519 17.18 4.19 16.64
N LEU A 520 16.51 3.06 16.41
CA LEU A 520 16.04 2.65 15.09
C LEU A 520 15.10 3.69 14.49
N VAL A 521 14.05 4.08 15.22
CA VAL A 521 13.10 5.09 14.74
C VAL A 521 13.78 6.43 14.49
N SER A 522 14.71 6.86 15.35
CA SER A 522 15.47 8.09 15.12
C SER A 522 16.30 8.01 13.84
N ALA A 523 17.02 6.91 13.63
CA ALA A 523 17.84 6.71 12.44
C ALA A 523 17.00 6.65 11.16
N MET A 524 15.82 6.02 11.22
CA MET A 524 14.88 6.03 10.10
C MET A 524 14.36 7.44 9.80
N LEU A 525 14.09 8.26 10.83
CA LEU A 525 13.67 9.67 10.65
C LEU A 525 14.75 10.56 10.02
N ASP A 526 16.01 10.15 10.05
CA ASP A 526 17.10 10.83 9.35
C ASP A 526 17.11 10.51 7.85
N VAL A 527 16.46 9.42 7.41
CA VAL A 527 16.32 9.08 5.99
C VAL A 527 15.25 9.98 5.32
N PRO A 528 15.57 10.72 4.23
CA PRO A 528 14.68 11.71 3.62
C PRO A 528 13.30 11.17 3.26
N LEU A 529 13.27 9.98 2.68
CA LEU A 529 12.09 9.25 2.29
C LEU A 529 11.15 8.92 3.47
N PHE A 530 11.68 8.30 4.52
CA PHE A 530 10.88 7.93 5.69
C PHE A 530 10.39 9.18 6.43
N ARG A 531 11.26 10.19 6.55
CA ARG A 531 10.87 11.49 7.09
C ARG A 531 9.70 12.11 6.32
N LEU A 532 9.73 12.08 4.99
CA LEU A 532 8.64 12.59 4.16
C LEU A 532 7.33 11.85 4.45
N ILE A 533 7.37 10.50 4.50
CA ILE A 533 6.20 9.67 4.80
C ILE A 533 5.62 10.03 6.18
N VAL A 534 6.47 10.13 7.21
CA VAL A 534 6.05 10.48 8.56
C VAL A 534 5.47 11.89 8.61
N VAL A 535 6.05 12.86 7.91
CA VAL A 535 5.51 14.23 7.81
C VAL A 535 4.11 14.24 7.19
N VAL A 536 3.93 13.53 6.07
CA VAL A 536 2.63 13.42 5.37
C VAL A 536 1.61 12.75 6.30
N ALA A 537 1.97 11.61 6.90
CA ALA A 537 1.11 10.83 7.78
C ALA A 537 0.69 11.64 9.01
N MET A 538 1.64 12.27 9.70
CA MET A 538 1.37 13.05 10.91
C MET A 538 0.50 14.29 10.62
N THR A 539 0.67 14.93 9.46
CA THR A 539 -0.25 16.00 9.04
C THR A 539 -1.69 15.49 8.94
N ASN A 540 -1.89 14.32 8.32
CA ASN A 540 -3.21 13.70 8.17
C ASN A 540 -3.80 13.31 9.54
N VAL A 541 -3.00 12.69 10.41
CA VAL A 541 -3.40 12.34 11.78
C VAL A 541 -3.81 13.59 12.55
N GLY A 542 -3.04 14.68 12.45
CA GLY A 542 -3.39 15.95 13.07
C GLY A 542 -4.76 16.48 12.64
N SER A 543 -5.08 16.43 11.34
CA SER A 543 -6.39 16.84 10.80
C SER A 543 -7.54 15.93 11.29
N ILE A 544 -7.33 14.61 11.34
CA ILE A 544 -8.33 13.66 11.84
C ILE A 544 -8.62 13.91 13.33
N VAL A 545 -7.57 14.02 14.14
CA VAL A 545 -7.66 14.34 15.57
C VAL A 545 -8.38 15.67 15.77
N ALA A 546 -8.04 16.69 14.97
CA ALA A 546 -8.69 17.99 15.04
C ALA A 546 -10.18 17.95 14.71
N SER A 547 -10.56 17.23 13.64
CA SER A 547 -11.97 17.05 13.26
C SER A 547 -12.76 16.35 14.36
N PHE A 548 -12.17 15.33 14.99
CA PHE A 548 -12.76 14.64 16.12
C PHE A 548 -12.90 15.55 17.35
N LEU A 549 -11.81 16.23 17.76
CA LEU A 549 -11.83 17.17 18.89
C LEU A 549 -12.77 18.35 18.66
N PHE A 550 -12.91 18.80 17.41
CA PHE A 550 -13.83 19.85 17.04
C PHE A 550 -15.28 19.44 17.31
N ALA A 551 -15.69 18.27 16.81
CA ALA A 551 -17.03 17.73 17.05
C ALA A 551 -17.27 17.41 18.54
N ALA A 552 -16.25 16.89 19.21
CA ALA A 552 -16.32 16.42 20.59
C ALA A 552 -16.34 17.54 21.65
N TYR A 553 -15.52 18.57 21.47
CA TYR A 553 -15.27 19.58 22.49
C TYR A 553 -15.67 20.98 22.05
N VAL A 554 -15.35 21.35 20.82
CA VAL A 554 -15.51 22.75 20.39
C VAL A 554 -16.96 23.04 20.07
N ILE A 555 -17.67 22.14 19.40
CA ILE A 555 -19.10 22.28 19.16
C ILE A 555 -19.86 22.40 20.49
N PRO A 556 -19.73 21.47 21.46
CA PRO A 556 -20.45 21.58 22.73
C PRO A 556 -20.01 22.79 23.58
N ALA A 557 -18.72 23.08 23.68
CA ALA A 557 -18.22 24.12 24.58
C ALA A 557 -18.44 25.55 24.04
N MET A 558 -18.27 25.75 22.73
CA MET A 558 -18.31 27.09 22.13
C MET A 558 -19.67 27.42 21.53
N PHE A 559 -20.43 26.41 21.11
CA PHE A 559 -21.71 26.59 20.41
C PHE A 559 -22.89 25.93 21.11
N GLY A 560 -22.67 25.14 22.17
CA GLY A 560 -23.74 24.47 22.92
C GLY A 560 -24.78 25.43 23.52
N ALA A 561 -24.39 26.65 23.89
CA ALA A 561 -25.31 27.67 24.42
C ALA A 561 -26.09 28.44 23.35
N GLU A 562 -25.55 28.55 22.12
CA GLU A 562 -26.20 29.25 21.00
C GLU A 562 -27.11 28.32 20.18
N VAL A 563 -26.82 27.02 20.18
CA VAL A 563 -27.51 26.02 19.35
C VAL A 563 -28.37 25.08 20.18
N GLY A 564 -28.52 25.26 21.49
CA GLY A 564 -29.40 24.43 22.34
C GLY A 564 -29.09 22.92 22.40
N GLY A 565 -28.05 22.45 21.70
CA GLY A 565 -27.63 21.06 21.62
C GLY A 565 -27.77 20.45 20.22
N VAL A 566 -27.49 19.16 20.11
CA VAL A 566 -27.55 18.42 18.83
C VAL A 566 -28.98 18.34 18.26
N GLU A 567 -29.99 18.36 19.12
CA GLU A 567 -31.41 18.28 18.75
C GLU A 567 -31.89 19.53 17.97
N ASP A 568 -31.36 20.69 18.33
CA ASP A 568 -31.69 21.98 17.72
C ASP A 568 -30.98 22.20 16.38
N VAL A 569 -29.75 21.67 16.22
CA VAL A 569 -29.12 21.51 14.90
C VAL A 569 -30.02 20.68 13.99
N GLY A 570 -30.54 19.57 14.49
CA GLY A 570 -31.46 18.69 13.75
C GLY A 570 -32.72 19.42 13.30
N ARG A 571 -33.33 20.23 14.18
CA ARG A 571 -34.49 21.07 13.85
C ARG A 571 -34.19 22.10 12.77
N LEU A 572 -33.08 22.83 12.87
CA LEU A 572 -32.66 23.81 11.86
C LEU A 572 -32.40 23.17 10.49
N LEU A 573 -31.86 21.95 10.45
CA LEU A 573 -31.67 21.22 9.20
C LEU A 573 -33.00 20.83 8.54
N VAL A 574 -33.98 20.39 9.33
CA VAL A 574 -35.33 20.06 8.85
C VAL A 574 -36.07 21.30 8.36
N GLU A 575 -36.03 22.39 9.13
CA GLU A 575 -36.61 23.68 8.73
C GLU A 575 -35.93 24.24 7.47
N GLY A 576 -34.61 24.14 7.38
CA GLY A 576 -33.86 24.50 6.17
C GLY A 576 -34.24 23.68 4.95
N ALA A 577 -34.54 22.38 5.12
CA ALA A 577 -34.98 21.52 4.03
C ALA A 577 -36.38 21.90 3.53
N ILE A 578 -37.30 22.25 4.45
CA ILE A 578 -38.64 22.74 4.13
C ILE A 578 -38.55 24.10 3.40
N ASN A 579 -37.82 25.06 3.97
CA ASN A 579 -37.62 26.38 3.37
C ASN A 579 -36.95 26.29 1.99
N GLY A 580 -35.96 25.40 1.85
CA GLY A 580 -35.31 25.13 0.57
C GLY A 580 -36.27 24.52 -0.46
N ALA A 581 -37.10 23.55 -0.06
CA ALA A 581 -38.11 22.95 -0.93
C ALA A 581 -39.17 23.97 -1.38
N ASP A 582 -39.56 24.90 -0.50
CA ASP A 582 -40.52 25.96 -0.82
C ASP A 582 -39.93 27.02 -1.77
N LEU A 583 -38.65 27.37 -1.61
CA LEU A 583 -37.91 28.23 -2.55
C LEU A 583 -37.81 27.60 -3.95
N VAL A 584 -37.47 26.31 -4.02
CA VAL A 584 -37.39 25.59 -5.30
C VAL A 584 -38.78 25.46 -5.93
N ARG A 585 -39.81 25.12 -5.16
CA ARG A 585 -41.19 25.02 -5.65
C ARG A 585 -41.73 26.37 -6.13
N GLY A 586 -41.39 27.47 -5.45
CA GLY A 586 -41.72 28.83 -5.87
C GLY A 586 -40.97 29.27 -7.14
N ALA A 587 -39.71 28.89 -7.29
CA ALA A 587 -38.91 29.18 -8.48
C ALA A 587 -39.36 28.37 -9.71
N VAL A 588 -39.73 27.10 -9.54
CA VAL A 588 -40.24 26.23 -10.61
C VAL A 588 -41.69 26.56 -10.97
N GLY A 589 -42.52 26.93 -9.98
CA GLY A 589 -43.91 27.34 -10.18
C GLY A 589 -44.08 28.75 -10.78
N GLY A 590 -43.04 29.58 -10.78
CA GLY A 590 -43.03 30.89 -11.46
C GLY A 590 -42.56 30.85 -12.92
N ILE A 591 -42.18 29.67 -13.43
CA ILE A 591 -41.72 29.45 -14.83
C ILE A 591 -42.81 28.78 -15.69
N ALA A 592 -43.91 28.31 -15.09
CA ALA A 592 -45.13 27.88 -15.77
C ALA A 592 -46.18 29.01 -15.75
#